data_AF-A0A8T4T5X1-F1
#
_entry.id   AF-A0A8T4T5X1-F1
#
_cell.length_a   1.000
_cell.length_b   1.000
_cell.length_c   1.000
_cell.angle_alpha   90.00
_cell.angle_beta   90.00
_cell.angle_gamma   90.00
#
_symmetry.space_group_name_H-M   'P 1'
#
loop_
_entity.id
_entity.type
_entity.pdbx_description
1 polymer ?
#
loop_
_entity_poly.entity_id
_entity_poly.type
_entity_poly.pdbx_seq_one_letter_code
_entity_poly.pdbx_strand_id
1 'polypeptide(L)'
;MQEKIRVYCDTNIYLDFLLGRKDYLRPLDEFAHRIFRRIEQGEFLLVLSDHLIFELRRYIEEDTMNELLKDLIKEGKTLKVFKTNDEIKQAKAISQENWKD
;
A
#
# COMPACT_ATOMS: atom_id res chain seq x y z
N MET A 1 7.15 24.33 -6.04
CA MET A 1 7.04 22.86 -6.16
C MET A 1 5.55 22.54 -6.13
N GLN A 2 5.05 21.81 -7.13
CA GLN A 2 3.65 21.41 -7.17
C GLN A 2 3.43 20.31 -6.12
N GLU A 3 2.39 20.42 -5.30
CA GLU A 3 2.08 19.36 -4.33
C GLU A 3 1.72 18.07 -5.07
N LYS A 4 2.46 16.99 -4.80
CA LYS A 4 2.14 15.67 -5.34
C LYS A 4 0.97 15.07 -4.57
N ILE A 5 -0.01 14.53 -5.29
CA ILE A 5 -1.12 13.78 -4.71
C ILE A 5 -0.54 12.54 -4.00
N ARG A 6 -0.93 12.35 -2.74
CA ARG A 6 -0.52 11.20 -1.92
C ARG A 6 -1.55 10.09 -2.10
N VAL A 7 -1.08 8.87 -2.33
CA VAL A 7 -1.94 7.69 -2.45
C VAL A 7 -1.53 6.65 -1.43
N TYR A 8 -2.50 6.12 -0.70
CA TYR A 8 -2.32 4.94 0.15
C TYR A 8 -2.94 3.74 -0.55
N CYS A 9 -2.20 2.64 -0.63
CA CYS A 9 -2.68 1.38 -1.17
C CYS A 9 -2.81 0.37 -0.03
N ASP A 10 -3.95 -0.31 0.01
CA ASP A 10 -4.16 -1.43 0.94
C ASP A 10 -3.29 -2.64 0.56
N THR A 11 -3.03 -3.52 1.54
CA THR A 11 -2.29 -4.78 1.36
C THR A 11 -2.77 -5.55 0.13
N ASN A 12 -4.09 -5.60 -0.11
CA ASN A 12 -4.65 -6.31 -1.27
C ASN A 12 -4.17 -5.82 -2.63
N ILE A 13 -3.94 -4.51 -2.80
CA ILE A 13 -3.48 -3.96 -4.07
C ILE A 13 -2.07 -4.42 -4.40
N TYR A 14 -1.21 -4.55 -3.39
CA TYR A 14 0.12 -5.12 -3.56
C TYR A 14 0.05 -6.62 -3.90
N LEU A 15 -0.85 -7.37 -3.25
CA LEU A 15 -1.04 -8.79 -3.56
C LEU A 15 -1.58 -9.00 -4.97
N ASP A 16 -2.50 -8.16 -5.42
CA ASP A 16 -3.00 -8.18 -6.80
C ASP A 16 -1.86 -7.94 -7.80
N PHE A 17 -1.01 -6.94 -7.53
CA PHE A 17 0.14 -6.62 -8.36
C PHE A 17 1.21 -7.73 -8.40
N LEU A 18 1.59 -8.26 -7.23
CA LEU A 18 2.71 -9.19 -7.10
C LEU A 18 2.33 -10.63 -7.43
N LEU A 19 1.12 -11.05 -7.08
CA LEU A 19 0.68 -12.44 -7.21
C LEU A 19 -0.25 -12.67 -8.41
N GLY A 20 -0.64 -11.61 -9.13
CA GLY A 20 -1.52 -11.73 -10.29
C GLY A 20 -2.89 -12.31 -9.95
N ARG A 21 -3.45 -11.90 -8.79
CA ARG A 21 -4.73 -12.44 -8.31
C ARG A 21 -5.86 -12.12 -9.30
N LYS A 22 -6.84 -13.03 -9.37
CA LYS A 22 -8.02 -12.89 -10.23
C LYS A 22 -9.27 -13.08 -9.39
N ASP A 23 -10.33 -12.37 -9.72
CA ASP A 23 -11.67 -12.79 -9.31
C ASP A 23 -12.24 -13.75 -10.38
N TYR A 24 -13.36 -14.40 -10.06
CA TYR A 24 -14.02 -15.35 -10.96
C TYR A 24 -14.48 -14.73 -12.31
N LEU A 25 -14.43 -13.40 -12.46
CA LEU A 25 -14.94 -12.65 -13.60
C LEU A 25 -13.81 -11.89 -14.36
N ARG A 26 -12.76 -11.40 -13.68
CA ARG A 26 -11.74 -10.50 -14.21
C ARG A 26 -10.39 -10.61 -13.48
N PRO A 27 -9.27 -10.30 -14.17
CA PRO A 27 -7.98 -10.07 -13.52
C PRO A 27 -8.05 -8.84 -12.59
N LEU A 28 -7.57 -8.96 -11.35
CA LEU A 28 -7.53 -7.84 -10.38
C LEU A 28 -6.22 -7.05 -10.48
N ASP A 29 -5.20 -7.67 -11.07
CA ASP A 29 -3.86 -7.14 -11.30
C ASP A 29 -3.84 -5.92 -12.23
N GLU A 30 -4.72 -5.84 -13.24
CA GLU A 30 -4.77 -4.71 -14.18
C GLU A 30 -4.93 -3.36 -13.48
N PHE A 31 -5.80 -3.30 -12.47
CA PHE A 31 -6.00 -2.09 -11.69
C PHE A 31 -4.73 -1.74 -10.90
N ALA A 32 -4.14 -2.74 -10.23
CA ALA A 32 -2.95 -2.55 -9.42
C ALA A 32 -1.76 -2.10 -10.29
N HIS A 33 -1.52 -2.75 -11.43
CA HIS A 33 -0.49 -2.36 -12.40
C HIS A 33 -0.65 -0.92 -12.88
N ARG A 34 -1.89 -0.48 -13.15
CA ARG A 34 -2.15 0.91 -13.55
C ARG A 34 -1.81 1.89 -12.43
N ILE A 35 -2.07 1.56 -11.16
CA ILE A 35 -1.70 2.41 -10.03
C ILE A 35 -0.19 2.50 -9.87
N PHE A 36 0.52 1.36 -9.84
CA PHE A 36 1.98 1.35 -9.69
C PHE A 36 2.69 2.05 -10.85
N ARG A 37 2.22 1.89 -12.09
CA ARG A 37 2.74 2.62 -13.25
C ARG A 37 2.62 4.14 -13.08
N ARG A 38 1.51 4.64 -12.55
CA ARG A 38 1.31 6.09 -12.32
C ARG A 38 2.21 6.62 -11.19
N ILE A 39 2.47 5.79 -10.18
CA ILE A 39 3.47 6.09 -9.13
C ILE A 39 4.87 6.14 -9.75
N GLU A 40 5.24 5.16 -10.58
CA GLU A 40 6.50 5.14 -11.33
C GLU A 40 6.63 6.33 -12.29
N GLN A 41 5.53 6.83 -12.85
CA GLN A 41 5.56 8.06 -13.67
C GLN A 41 5.68 9.34 -12.83
N GLY A 42 5.61 9.22 -11.50
CA GLY A 42 5.73 10.34 -10.58
C GLY A 42 4.46 11.17 -10.43
N GLU A 43 3.31 10.68 -10.96
CA GLU A 43 2.00 11.34 -10.79
C GLU A 43 1.55 11.33 -9.32
N PHE A 44 1.93 10.28 -8.58
CA PHE A 44 1.58 10.09 -7.18
C PHE A 44 2.81 9.91 -6.30
N LEU A 45 2.65 10.24 -5.02
CA LEU A 45 3.57 9.88 -3.94
C LEU A 45 2.95 8.72 -3.15
N LEU A 46 3.59 7.55 -3.18
CA LEU A 46 3.10 6.34 -2.53
C LEU A 46 3.32 6.40 -1.02
N VAL A 47 2.26 6.31 -0.23
CA VAL A 47 2.32 6.28 1.23
C VAL A 47 2.52 4.85 1.73
N LEU A 48 3.57 4.63 2.52
CA LEU A 48 3.92 3.34 3.11
C LEU A 48 3.81 3.44 4.64
N SER A 49 2.87 2.73 5.24
CA SER A 49 2.72 2.65 6.71
C SER A 49 3.51 1.48 7.28
N ASP A 50 3.96 1.59 8.53
CA ASP A 50 4.54 0.46 9.27
C ASP A 50 3.59 -0.74 9.37
N HIS A 51 2.29 -0.47 9.46
CA HIS A 51 1.25 -1.49 9.50
C HIS A 51 1.14 -2.26 8.18
N LEU A 52 1.11 -1.56 7.04
CA LEU A 52 1.10 -2.18 5.71
C LEU A 52 2.30 -3.11 5.51
N ILE A 53 3.51 -2.65 5.87
CA ILE A 53 4.72 -3.47 5.76
C ILE A 53 4.62 -4.72 6.65
N PHE A 54 4.07 -4.58 7.86
CA PHE A 54 3.82 -5.72 8.75
C PHE A 54 2.82 -6.71 8.15
N GLU A 55 1.74 -6.25 7.53
CA GLU A 55 0.75 -7.12 6.89
C GLU A 55 1.31 -7.83 5.66
N LEU A 56 2.01 -7.11 4.79
CA LEU A 56 2.59 -7.68 3.57
C LEU A 56 3.56 -8.82 3.86
N ARG A 57 4.39 -8.68 4.90
CA ARG A 57 5.33 -9.73 5.35
C ARG A 57 4.67 -11.06 5.70
N ARG A 58 3.34 -11.10 5.90
CA ARG A 58 2.59 -12.34 6.14
C ARG A 58 2.25 -13.11 4.85
N TYR A 59 2.39 -12.47 3.69
CA TYR A 59 1.93 -12.99 2.40
C TYR A 59 3.02 -13.04 1.34
N ILE A 60 4.02 -12.16 1.42
CA ILE A 60 5.12 -12.06 0.46
C ILE A 60 6.47 -12.08 1.18
N GLU A 61 7.45 -12.72 0.54
CA GLU A 61 8.83 -12.71 1.01
C GLU A 61 9.39 -11.28 1.02
N GLU A 62 10.25 -11.01 1.99
CA GLU A 62 10.81 -9.66 2.19
C GLU A 62 11.62 -9.19 0.98
N ASP A 63 12.35 -10.09 0.31
CA ASP A 63 13.13 -9.76 -0.89
C ASP A 63 12.23 -9.29 -2.05
N THR A 64 11.11 -9.97 -2.31
CA THR A 64 10.14 -9.57 -3.34
C THR A 64 9.56 -8.18 -3.06
N MET A 65 9.23 -7.90 -1.80
CA MET A 65 8.75 -6.59 -1.39
C MET A 65 9.84 -5.51 -1.56
N ASN A 66 11.08 -5.83 -1.19
CA ASN A 66 12.21 -4.92 -1.31
C ASN A 66 12.49 -4.58 -2.78
N GLU A 67 12.44 -5.55 -3.68
CA GLU A 67 12.61 -5.33 -5.12
C GLU A 67 11.56 -4.36 -5.68
N LEU A 68 10.28 -4.53 -5.33
CA LEU A 68 9.20 -3.62 -5.73
C LEU A 68 9.44 -2.18 -5.24
N LEU A 69 9.84 -2.03 -3.98
CA LEU A 69 9.92 -0.71 -3.34
C LEU A 69 11.25 0.00 -3.59
N LYS A 70 12.31 -0.73 -3.96
CA LYS A 70 13.69 -0.21 -4.04
C LYS A 70 13.80 1.01 -4.95
N ASP A 71 13.32 0.91 -6.18
CA ASP A 71 13.45 2.00 -7.16
C ASP A 71 12.54 3.17 -6.80
N LEU A 72 11.33 2.90 -6.32
CA LEU A 72 10.41 3.94 -5.85
C LEU A 72 10.98 4.73 -4.66
N ILE A 73 11.62 4.06 -3.71
CA ILE A 73 12.27 4.71 -2.56
C ILE A 73 13.48 5.52 -3.03
N LYS A 74 14.34 4.92 -3.86
CA LYS A 74 15.55 5.57 -4.39
C LYS A 74 15.22 6.85 -5.16
N GLU A 75 14.11 6.86 -5.88
CA GLU A 75 13.66 7.99 -6.70
C GLU A 75 12.78 8.98 -5.92
N GLY A 76 12.60 8.80 -4.61
CA GLY A 76 11.81 9.71 -3.78
C GLY A 76 10.32 9.70 -4.10
N LYS A 77 9.80 8.58 -4.61
CA LYS A 77 8.38 8.37 -4.96
C LYS A 77 7.55 7.78 -3.81
N THR A 78 8.16 7.60 -2.64
CA THR A 78 7.51 7.06 -1.44
C THR A 78 7.53 8.03 -0.28
N LEU A 79 6.50 7.99 0.57
CA LEU A 79 6.44 8.64 1.87
C LEU A 79 6.19 7.58 2.94
N LYS A 80 7.16 7.38 3.83
CA LYS A 80 7.00 6.47 4.96
C LYS A 80 6.29 7.18 6.12
N VAL A 81 5.25 6.55 6.65
CA VAL A 81 4.49 7.03 7.81
C VAL A 81 4.53 5.99 8.92
N PHE A 82 4.42 6.46 10.16
CA PHE A 82 4.42 5.62 11.34
C PHE A 82 3.21 5.99 12.18
N LYS A 83 2.49 4.98 12.65
CA LYS A 83 1.39 5.21 13.58
C LYS A 83 1.90 5.73 14.93
N THR A 84 1.19 6.70 15.46
CA THR A 84 1.36 7.22 16.82
C THR A 84 0.44 6.48 17.79
N ASN A 85 0.74 6.56 19.09
CA ASN A 85 -0.10 5.98 20.12
C ASN A 85 -1.54 6.56 20.12
N ASP A 86 -1.69 7.82 19.75
CA ASP A 86 -3.01 8.46 19.70
C ASP A 86 -3.81 8.04 18.46
N GLU A 87 -3.17 7.89 17.30
CA GLU A 87 -3.83 7.31 16.11
C GLU A 87 -4.26 5.85 16.37
N ILE A 88 -3.46 5.07 17.12
CA ILE A 88 -3.86 3.72 17.55
C ILE A 88 -5.12 3.77 18.42
N LYS A 89 -5.21 4.71 19.36
CA LYS A 89 -6.41 4.86 20.22
C LYS A 89 -7.63 5.25 19.38
N GLN A 90 -7.48 6.19 18.45
CA GLN A 90 -8.55 6.62 17.56
C GLN A 90 -9.04 5.47 16.67
N ALA A 91 -8.12 4.71 16.07
CA ALA A 91 -8.47 3.53 15.27
C ALA A 91 -9.22 2.48 16.09
N LYS A 92 -8.81 2.24 17.35
CA LYS A 92 -9.52 1.33 18.26
C LYS A 92 -10.92 1.82 18.60
N ALA A 93 -11.11 3.11 18.83
CA ALA A 93 -12.42 3.69 19.09
C ALA A 93 -13.38 3.47 17.89
N ILE A 94 -12.92 3.72 16.67
CA ILE A 94 -13.68 3.48 15.44
C ILE A 94 -14.03 1.98 15.28
N SER A 95 -13.11 1.09 15.65
CA SER A 95 -13.35 -0.35 15.58
C SER A 95 -14.41 -0.83 16.57
N GLN A 96 -14.57 -0.16 17.73
CA GLN A 96 -15.59 -0.52 18.72
C GLN A 96 -17.00 -0.12 18.27
N GLU A 97 -17.13 0.94 17.47
CA GLU A 97 -18.42 1.38 16.90
C GLU A 97 -18.86 0.53 15.70
N ASN A 98 -17.91 -0.11 15.01
CA ASN A 98 -18.18 -0.94 13.82
C ASN A 98 -18.20 -2.45 14.10
N TRP A 99 -18.14 -2.90 15.37
CA TRP A 99 -18.25 -4.31 15.72
C TRP A 99 -19.72 -4.77 15.70
N LYS A 100 -20.23 -5.05 14.49
CA LYS A 100 -21.25 -6.08 14.29
C LYS A 100 -20.59 -7.20 13.51
N ASP A 101 -20.06 -8.18 14.23
CA ASP A 101 -20.10 -9.57 13.74
C ASP A 101 -21.58 -9.99 13.60
#